data_AF-A0A3A4PVX4-F1
#
_entry.id   AF-A0A3A4PVX4-F1
#
_cell.length_a   1.000
_cell.length_b   1.000
_cell.length_c   1.000
_cell.angle_alpha   90.00
_cell.angle_beta   90.00
_cell.angle_gamma   90.00
#
_symmetry.space_group_name_H-M   'P 1'
#
loop_
_entity.id
_entity.type
_entity.pdbx_description
1 polymer ?
#
loop_
_entity_poly.entity_id
_entity_poly.type
_entity_poly.pdbx_seq_one_letter_code
_entity_poly.pdbx_strand_id
1 'polypeptide(L)'
;MVRVANAIRRELAAGPTTAARLAQIQRRVRHTIRTVDSILAHHRARIDALPTPTRRAYAYLAGVDFDKITTVADPSTAARRTRSFTFPGLWSRWQGIIEDLARAGDPAATANLHARIVKLSQWVERCIGGDRIRPEEMQSRSRAARGWLAFFRDEPNLAQYVQAMRRLGAMLDPALVLSGRFAPPARIEFAPISGLFRLRGQEDGTRVSLPTPMFTFSDEEFALLVRDMFDRGRARQALIEATQSEAYQSADAELEALGGVVEQTRGVYHDLAHSFERVNRDYFEAGMDRPRLTWNRTFTHRKLGHYDHVRDTVMISCTLDHPLAPPYAVDFVMYHELLHKKHGLVWSACRSNAHTPAFKRDERRFREFDQAEAALNRLAAAGGRG
;
A
#
# COMPACT_ATOMS: atom_id res chain seq x y z
N MET A 1 -17.41 -4.87 -6.46
CA MET A 1 -16.69 -4.16 -7.53
C MET A 1 -15.25 -3.75 -7.16
N VAL A 2 -15.00 -2.93 -6.13
CA VAL A 2 -13.64 -2.43 -5.79
C VAL A 2 -12.60 -3.55 -5.64
N ARG A 3 -12.93 -4.65 -4.95
CA ARG A 3 -12.07 -5.84 -4.85
C ARG A 3 -11.74 -6.47 -6.20
N VAL A 4 -12.71 -6.50 -7.12
CA VAL A 4 -12.55 -7.05 -8.48
C VAL A 4 -11.67 -6.13 -9.31
N ALA A 5 -11.89 -4.82 -9.27
CA ALA A 5 -11.04 -3.84 -9.95
C ALA A 5 -9.57 -3.93 -9.50
N ASN A 6 -9.33 -3.99 -8.18
CA ASN A 6 -7.98 -4.14 -7.63
C ASN A 6 -7.34 -5.49 -8.01
N ALA A 7 -8.11 -6.57 -8.09
CA ALA A 7 -7.60 -7.87 -8.54
C ALA A 7 -7.21 -7.83 -10.02
N ILE A 8 -8.07 -7.26 -10.87
CA ILE A 8 -7.83 -7.15 -12.30
C ILE A 8 -6.65 -6.23 -12.59
N ARG A 9 -6.53 -5.10 -11.90
CA ARG A 9 -5.35 -4.23 -12.00
C ARG A 9 -4.05 -4.97 -11.68
N ARG A 10 -4.03 -5.74 -10.59
CA ARG A 10 -2.85 -6.54 -10.22
C ARG A 10 -2.53 -7.62 -11.26
N GLU A 11 -3.56 -8.26 -11.81
CA GLU A 11 -3.38 -9.27 -12.86
C GLU A 11 -2.82 -8.64 -14.15
N LEU A 12 -3.24 -7.43 -14.50
CA LEU A 12 -2.74 -6.70 -15.67
C LEU A 12 -1.33 -6.11 -15.45
N ALA A 13 -1.03 -5.67 -14.23
CA ALA A 13 0.29 -5.13 -13.86
C ALA A 13 1.35 -6.22 -13.61
N ALA A 14 0.96 -7.50 -13.47
CA ALA A 14 1.87 -8.62 -13.21
C ALA A 14 2.76 -9.00 -14.41
N GLY A 15 2.60 -8.33 -15.56
CA GLY A 15 3.39 -8.56 -16.75
C GLY A 15 2.61 -9.18 -17.91
N PRO A 16 3.30 -9.66 -18.95
CA PRO A 16 2.68 -10.12 -20.19
C PRO A 16 1.69 -11.27 -19.94
N THR A 17 0.47 -11.16 -20.47
CA THR A 17 -0.63 -12.11 -20.23
C THR A 17 -0.90 -12.95 -21.49
N THR A 18 -1.45 -14.16 -21.37
CA THR A 18 -1.84 -14.94 -22.56
C THR A 18 -3.16 -14.45 -23.15
N ALA A 19 -3.39 -14.64 -24.45
CA ALA A 19 -4.66 -14.27 -25.08
C ALA A 19 -5.88 -14.91 -24.39
N ALA A 20 -5.76 -16.17 -23.97
CA ALA A 20 -6.80 -16.88 -23.22
C ALA A 20 -7.07 -16.25 -21.84
N ARG A 21 -6.01 -15.82 -21.14
CA ARG A 21 -6.13 -15.15 -19.84
C ARG A 21 -6.69 -13.75 -19.98
N LEU A 22 -6.27 -12.99 -20.99
CA LEU A 22 -6.82 -11.67 -21.31
C LEU A 22 -8.32 -11.77 -21.59
N ALA A 23 -8.75 -12.76 -22.38
CA ALA A 23 -10.16 -13.01 -22.65
C ALA A 23 -10.94 -13.35 -21.37
N GLN A 24 -10.34 -14.07 -20.41
CA GLN A 24 -10.97 -14.35 -19.11
C GLN A 24 -11.11 -13.08 -18.26
N ILE A 25 -10.10 -12.21 -18.25
CA ILE A 25 -10.15 -10.91 -17.57
C ILE A 25 -11.23 -10.03 -18.21
N GLN A 26 -11.27 -9.94 -19.54
CA GLN A 26 -12.30 -9.21 -20.28
C GLN A 26 -13.72 -9.68 -19.92
N ARG A 27 -13.95 -11.00 -19.86
CA ARG A 27 -15.25 -11.56 -19.45
C ARG A 27 -15.61 -11.16 -18.02
N ARG A 28 -14.66 -11.22 -17.08
CA ARG A 28 -14.87 -10.82 -15.69
C ARG A 28 -15.18 -9.32 -15.57
N VAL A 29 -14.48 -8.46 -16.32
CA VAL A 29 -14.76 -7.02 -16.37
C VAL A 29 -16.17 -6.76 -16.90
N ARG A 30 -16.49 -7.29 -18.09
CA ARG A 30 -17.81 -7.12 -18.72
C ARG A 30 -18.94 -7.59 -17.81
N HIS A 31 -18.79 -8.74 -17.17
CA HIS A 31 -19.77 -9.25 -16.22
C HIS A 31 -19.94 -8.31 -15.01
N THR A 32 -18.83 -7.84 -14.43
CA THR A 32 -18.87 -6.95 -13.26
C THR A 32 -19.55 -5.62 -13.58
N ILE A 33 -19.26 -5.02 -14.74
CA ILE A 33 -19.90 -3.78 -15.21
C ILE A 33 -21.39 -4.00 -15.40
N ARG A 34 -21.79 -5.03 -16.17
CA ARG A 34 -23.21 -5.35 -16.40
C ARG A 34 -24.00 -5.56 -15.12
N THR A 35 -23.41 -6.24 -14.13
CA THR A 35 -24.06 -6.44 -12.83
C THR A 35 -24.30 -5.11 -12.12
N VAL A 36 -23.34 -4.17 -12.16
CA VAL A 36 -23.52 -2.85 -11.55
C VAL A 36 -24.53 -2.00 -12.32
N ASP A 37 -24.50 -2.03 -13.66
CA ASP A 37 -25.47 -1.32 -14.49
C ASP A 37 -26.89 -1.83 -14.24
N SER A 38 -27.07 -3.14 -14.10
CA SER A 38 -28.36 -3.74 -13.77
C SER A 38 -28.87 -3.30 -12.39
N ILE A 39 -28.00 -3.18 -11.40
CA ILE A 39 -28.35 -2.69 -10.06
C ILE A 39 -28.76 -1.22 -10.13
N LEU A 40 -27.96 -0.39 -10.83
CA LEU A 40 -28.27 1.03 -11.01
C LEU A 40 -29.60 1.24 -11.73
N ALA A 41 -29.85 0.50 -12.81
CA ALA A 41 -31.10 0.55 -13.55
C ALA A 41 -32.30 0.13 -12.70
N HIS A 42 -32.17 -0.96 -11.92
CA HIS A 42 -33.22 -1.43 -11.01
C HIS A 42 -33.60 -0.37 -9.96
N HIS A 43 -32.60 0.34 -9.43
CA HIS A 43 -32.81 1.40 -8.45
C HIS A 43 -33.05 2.79 -9.06
N ARG A 44 -33.16 2.91 -10.39
CA ARG A 44 -33.24 4.19 -11.12
C ARG A 44 -32.16 5.20 -10.70
N ALA A 45 -30.99 4.68 -10.31
CA ALA A 45 -29.86 5.45 -9.84
C ALA A 45 -28.83 5.62 -10.97
N ARG A 46 -28.07 6.70 -10.90
CA ARG A 46 -26.96 6.97 -11.82
C ARG A 46 -25.62 6.62 -11.16
N ILE A 47 -24.55 6.56 -11.95
CA ILE A 47 -23.19 6.24 -11.46
C ILE A 47 -22.70 7.25 -10.39
N ASP A 48 -23.19 8.48 -10.44
CA ASP A 48 -22.97 9.54 -9.44
C ASP A 48 -23.59 9.22 -8.06
N ALA A 49 -24.56 8.30 -7.99
CA ALA A 49 -25.13 7.81 -6.73
C ALA A 49 -24.28 6.72 -6.05
N LEU A 50 -23.28 6.15 -6.74
CA LEU A 50 -22.39 5.15 -6.14
C LEU A 50 -21.40 5.80 -5.17
N PRO A 51 -21.01 5.13 -4.07
CA PRO A 51 -19.91 5.60 -3.22
C PRO A 51 -18.64 5.81 -4.04
N THR A 52 -17.88 6.86 -3.73
CA THR A 52 -16.70 7.29 -4.49
C THR A 52 -15.71 6.15 -4.82
N PRO A 53 -15.33 5.24 -3.89
CA PRO A 53 -14.47 4.10 -4.22
C PRO A 53 -15.07 3.14 -5.26
N THR A 54 -16.38 2.93 -5.19
CA THR A 54 -17.16 2.06 -6.08
C THR A 54 -17.29 2.71 -7.46
N ARG A 55 -17.62 3.99 -7.53
CA ARG A 55 -17.62 4.78 -8.78
C ARG A 55 -16.24 4.78 -9.46
N ARG A 56 -15.16 4.91 -8.70
CA ARG A 56 -13.78 4.83 -9.24
C ARG A 56 -13.44 3.45 -9.78
N ALA A 57 -13.78 2.40 -9.04
CA ALA A 57 -13.59 1.04 -9.50
C ALA A 57 -14.39 0.74 -10.78
N TYR A 58 -15.59 1.33 -10.90
CA TYR A 58 -16.39 1.28 -12.11
C TYR A 58 -15.68 2.00 -13.27
N ALA A 59 -15.29 3.26 -13.07
CA ALA A 59 -14.61 4.06 -14.08
C ALA A 59 -13.31 3.40 -14.57
N TYR A 60 -12.51 2.86 -13.64
CA TYR A 60 -11.31 2.09 -13.97
C TYR A 60 -11.65 0.88 -14.86
N LEU A 61 -12.62 0.05 -14.44
CA LEU A 61 -13.00 -1.16 -15.18
C LEU A 61 -13.59 -0.85 -16.56
N ALA A 62 -14.44 0.17 -16.64
CA ALA A 62 -15.07 0.61 -17.88
C ALA A 62 -14.06 1.28 -18.84
N GLY A 63 -12.99 1.86 -18.29
CA GLY A 63 -11.93 2.51 -19.07
C GLY A 63 -10.84 1.58 -19.58
N VAL A 64 -10.75 0.32 -19.11
CA VAL A 64 -9.67 -0.60 -19.52
C VAL A 64 -9.72 -0.84 -21.03
N ASP A 65 -8.72 -0.30 -21.72
CA ASP A 65 -8.47 -0.56 -23.13
C ASP A 65 -7.68 -1.87 -23.27
N PHE A 66 -8.40 -2.95 -23.55
CA PHE A 66 -7.78 -4.27 -23.66
C PHE A 66 -6.94 -4.46 -24.92
N ASP A 67 -7.11 -3.62 -25.93
CA ASP A 67 -6.37 -3.71 -27.19
C ASP A 67 -4.93 -3.21 -27.02
N LYS A 68 -4.66 -2.43 -25.97
CA LYS A 68 -3.32 -1.98 -25.59
C LYS A 68 -2.54 -2.97 -24.72
N ILE A 69 -3.14 -4.08 -24.32
CA ILE A 69 -2.50 -5.06 -23.44
C ILE A 69 -1.74 -6.09 -24.29
N THR A 70 -0.40 -6.03 -24.24
CA THR A 70 0.46 -6.98 -24.98
C THR A 70 0.23 -8.42 -24.50
N THR A 71 -0.18 -9.30 -25.42
CA THR A 71 -0.31 -10.73 -25.16
C THR A 71 0.90 -11.52 -25.64
N VAL A 72 1.32 -12.54 -24.89
CA VAL A 72 2.36 -13.50 -25.30
C VAL A 72 1.74 -14.83 -25.73
N ALA A 73 2.31 -15.42 -26.78
CA ALA A 73 1.84 -16.67 -27.38
C ALA A 73 2.16 -17.91 -26.53
N ASP A 74 3.22 -17.87 -25.71
CA ASP A 74 3.65 -19.02 -24.92
C ASP A 74 3.89 -18.63 -23.44
N PRO A 75 3.13 -19.19 -22.48
CA PRO A 75 3.38 -18.96 -21.05
C PRO A 75 4.75 -19.48 -20.59
N SER A 76 5.41 -20.38 -21.33
CA SER A 76 6.72 -20.93 -20.96
C SER A 76 7.87 -19.91 -21.06
N THR A 77 7.76 -18.95 -21.98
CA THR A 77 8.76 -17.87 -22.15
C THR A 77 8.53 -16.71 -21.18
N ALA A 78 7.28 -16.46 -20.76
CA ALA A 78 6.95 -15.51 -19.69
C ALA A 78 7.22 -16.05 -18.28
N ALA A 79 7.12 -17.38 -18.09
CA ALA A 79 7.40 -18.05 -16.81
C ALA A 79 8.90 -18.20 -16.49
N ARG A 80 9.79 -17.83 -17.41
CA ARG A 80 11.23 -17.95 -17.17
C ARG A 80 11.72 -16.83 -16.24
N ARG A 81 11.69 -17.15 -14.94
CA ARG A 81 12.41 -16.55 -13.79
C ARG A 81 11.60 -15.64 -12.86
N THR A 82 10.72 -16.24 -12.06
CA THR A 82 10.61 -15.86 -10.64
C THR A 82 10.57 -17.15 -9.83
N ARG A 83 11.72 -17.57 -9.28
CA ARG A 83 11.72 -18.62 -8.26
C ARG A 83 10.93 -18.06 -7.08
N SER A 84 9.75 -18.60 -6.78
CA SER A 84 9.00 -18.23 -5.58
C SER A 84 9.71 -18.83 -4.37
N PHE A 85 10.63 -18.08 -3.77
CA PHE A 85 11.30 -18.47 -2.54
C PHE A 85 10.35 -18.33 -1.35
N THR A 86 10.29 -19.38 -0.52
CA THR A 86 9.50 -19.42 0.71
C THR A 86 10.41 -19.75 1.89
N PHE A 87 10.34 -18.95 2.96
CA PHE A 87 11.01 -19.25 4.22
C PHE A 87 10.21 -20.31 4.99
N PRO A 88 10.70 -21.55 5.15
CA PRO A 88 9.93 -22.62 5.77
C PRO A 88 9.54 -22.25 7.21
N GLY A 89 8.23 -22.25 7.49
CA GLY A 89 7.67 -21.97 8.81
C GLY A 89 7.73 -20.50 9.28
N LEU A 90 8.28 -19.56 8.49
CA LEU A 90 8.38 -18.14 8.87
C LEU A 90 7.02 -17.57 9.28
N TRP A 91 5.99 -17.80 8.46
CA TRP A 91 4.65 -17.29 8.71
C TRP A 91 4.07 -17.81 10.03
N SER A 92 4.24 -19.11 10.31
CA SER A 92 3.75 -19.71 11.55
C SER A 92 4.48 -19.16 12.77
N ARG A 93 5.80 -18.99 12.69
CA ARG A 93 6.60 -18.41 13.79
C ARG A 93 6.22 -16.95 14.06
N TRP A 94 6.06 -16.17 13.00
CA TRP A 94 5.61 -14.78 13.08
C TRP A 94 4.20 -14.67 13.67
N GLN A 95 3.26 -15.51 13.23
CA GLN A 95 1.90 -15.54 13.77
C GLN A 95 1.89 -15.91 15.26
N GLY A 96 2.70 -16.89 15.66
CA GLY A 96 2.86 -17.24 17.08
C GLY A 96 3.38 -16.09 17.93
N ILE A 97 4.35 -15.30 17.44
CA ILE A 97 4.83 -14.11 18.15
C ILE A 97 3.71 -13.09 18.35
N ILE A 98 2.89 -12.82 17.34
CA ILE A 98 1.78 -11.87 17.44
C ILE A 98 0.73 -12.34 18.44
N GLU A 99 0.39 -13.63 18.40
CA GLU A 99 -0.57 -14.22 19.33
C GLU A 99 -0.04 -14.20 20.77
N ASP A 100 1.26 -14.43 20.97
CA ASP A 100 1.91 -14.32 22.27
C ASP A 100 1.93 -12.85 22.76
N LEU A 101 2.20 -11.88 21.88
CA LEU A 101 2.13 -10.45 22.20
C LEU A 101 0.71 -10.04 22.62
N ALA A 102 -0.33 -10.60 21.99
CA ALA A 102 -1.74 -10.38 22.36
C ALA A 102 -2.13 -10.97 23.72
N ARG A 103 -1.30 -11.85 24.26
CA ARG A 103 -1.47 -12.45 25.60
C ARG A 103 -0.49 -11.90 26.63
N ALA A 104 0.60 -11.26 26.21
CA ALA A 104 1.63 -10.75 27.09
C ALA A 104 1.09 -9.64 28.00
N GLY A 105 1.08 -9.90 29.31
CA GLY A 105 0.61 -8.94 30.32
C GLY A 105 1.71 -8.07 30.91
N ASP A 106 2.96 -8.55 30.91
CA ASP A 106 4.06 -7.91 31.63
C ASP A 106 5.25 -7.49 30.72
N PRO A 107 6.12 -6.56 31.20
CA PRO A 107 7.29 -6.12 30.45
C PRO A 107 8.32 -7.22 30.17
N ALA A 108 8.47 -8.22 31.04
CA ALA A 108 9.47 -9.28 30.90
C ALA A 108 9.10 -10.25 29.76
N ALA A 109 7.83 -10.64 29.67
CA ALA A 109 7.27 -11.40 28.56
C ALA A 109 7.43 -10.64 27.24
N THR A 110 7.20 -9.32 27.25
CA THR A 110 7.39 -8.47 26.08
C THR A 110 8.86 -8.43 25.63
N ALA A 111 9.80 -8.29 26.56
CA ALA A 111 11.23 -8.33 26.26
C ALA A 111 11.68 -9.68 25.70
N ASN A 112 11.17 -10.79 26.23
CA ASN A 112 11.42 -12.13 25.68
C ASN A 112 10.88 -12.28 24.25
N LEU A 113 9.71 -11.72 23.96
CA LEU A 113 9.13 -11.70 22.62
C LEU A 113 9.92 -10.81 21.66
N HIS A 114 10.41 -9.66 22.12
CA HIS A 114 11.33 -8.80 21.36
C HIS A 114 12.60 -9.55 20.97
N ALA A 115 13.24 -10.26 21.92
CA ALA A 115 14.40 -11.10 21.63
C ALA A 115 14.11 -12.19 20.57
N ARG A 116 12.90 -12.77 20.56
CA ARG A 116 12.45 -13.71 19.52
C ARG A 116 12.30 -13.01 18.15
N ILE A 117 11.74 -11.80 18.11
CA ILE A 117 11.63 -10.99 16.90
C ILE A 117 13.02 -10.69 16.32
N VAL A 118 13.97 -10.24 17.15
CA VAL A 118 15.35 -9.96 16.74
C VAL A 118 16.00 -11.19 16.13
N LYS A 119 15.92 -12.35 16.80
CA LYS A 119 16.49 -13.61 16.29
C LYS A 119 15.86 -14.05 14.97
N LEU A 120 14.54 -13.94 14.84
CA LEU A 120 13.82 -14.33 13.64
C LEU A 120 14.12 -13.37 12.47
N SER A 121 14.19 -12.07 12.72
CA SER A 121 14.61 -11.04 11.76
C SER A 121 16.02 -11.34 11.24
N GLN A 122 16.99 -11.57 12.13
CA GLN A 122 18.37 -11.92 11.77
C GLN A 122 18.47 -13.23 10.98
N TRP A 123 17.62 -14.22 11.28
CA TRP A 123 17.55 -15.45 10.51
C TRP A 123 17.04 -15.20 9.08
N VAL A 124 15.99 -14.40 8.90
CA VAL A 124 15.48 -14.02 7.57
C VAL A 124 16.55 -13.32 6.75
N GLU A 125 17.24 -12.32 7.31
CA GLU A 125 18.28 -11.58 6.59
C GLU A 125 19.49 -12.46 6.24
N ARG A 126 19.87 -13.43 7.10
CA ARG A 126 20.92 -14.41 6.77
C ARG A 126 20.54 -15.31 5.60
N CYS A 127 19.31 -15.80 5.55
CA CYS A 127 18.82 -16.57 4.40
C CYS A 127 18.84 -15.73 3.13
N ILE A 128 18.40 -14.47 3.19
CA ILE A 128 18.43 -13.54 2.04
C ILE A 128 19.85 -13.32 1.54
N GLY A 129 20.80 -13.05 2.44
CA GLY A 129 22.20 -12.83 2.08
C GLY A 129 22.89 -14.08 1.53
N GLY A 130 22.67 -15.23 2.18
CA GLY A 130 23.29 -16.51 1.79
C GLY A 130 22.81 -17.03 0.44
N ASP A 131 21.50 -17.03 0.21
CA ASP A 131 20.89 -17.52 -1.02
C ASP A 131 20.75 -16.44 -2.11
N ARG A 132 21.21 -15.20 -1.82
CA ARG A 132 21.10 -14.01 -2.68
C ARG A 132 19.67 -13.76 -3.19
N ILE A 133 18.69 -13.96 -2.32
CA ILE A 133 17.26 -13.88 -2.65
C ILE A 133 16.89 -12.43 -2.90
N ARG A 134 16.28 -12.16 -4.05
CA ARG A 134 15.77 -10.82 -4.37
C ARG A 134 14.33 -10.65 -3.86
N PRO A 135 13.89 -9.42 -3.51
CA PRO A 135 12.51 -9.19 -3.07
C PRO A 135 11.43 -9.68 -4.03
N GLU A 136 11.71 -9.65 -5.33
CA GLU A 136 10.82 -10.11 -6.41
C GLU A 136 10.62 -11.63 -6.39
N GLU A 137 11.57 -12.38 -5.82
CA GLU A 137 11.53 -13.84 -5.66
C GLU A 137 10.76 -14.26 -4.41
N MET A 138 10.55 -13.36 -3.45
CA MET A 138 9.78 -13.66 -2.24
C MET A 138 8.27 -13.66 -2.50
N GLN A 139 7.54 -14.51 -1.79
CA GLN A 139 6.08 -14.38 -1.74
C GLN A 139 5.66 -13.10 -0.99
N SER A 140 4.53 -12.49 -1.38
CA SER A 140 4.01 -11.27 -0.75
C SER A 140 3.85 -11.39 0.77
N ARG A 141 3.44 -12.56 1.27
CA ARG A 141 3.31 -12.81 2.72
C ARG A 141 4.66 -12.89 3.42
N SER A 142 5.67 -13.46 2.77
CA SER A 142 7.04 -13.50 3.28
C SER A 142 7.66 -12.11 3.35
N ARG A 143 7.42 -11.26 2.34
CA ARG A 143 7.83 -9.85 2.37
C ARG A 143 7.16 -9.10 3.52
N ALA A 144 5.86 -9.25 3.68
CA ALA A 144 5.13 -8.59 4.77
C ALA A 144 5.64 -9.04 6.16
N ALA A 145 5.88 -10.33 6.35
CA ALA A 145 6.46 -10.86 7.60
C ALA A 145 7.89 -10.34 7.83
N ARG A 146 8.73 -10.29 6.78
CA ARG A 146 10.07 -9.68 6.85
C ARG A 146 10.01 -8.22 7.27
N GLY A 147 9.16 -7.42 6.62
CA GLY A 147 9.00 -6.00 6.92
C GLY A 147 8.56 -5.77 8.35
N TRP A 148 7.56 -6.53 8.81
CA TRP A 148 7.09 -6.51 10.20
C TRP A 148 8.22 -6.84 11.18
N LEU A 149 8.97 -7.93 10.95
CA LEU A 149 10.06 -8.36 11.83
C LEU A 149 11.21 -7.35 11.88
N ALA A 150 11.55 -6.74 10.75
CA ALA A 150 12.58 -5.72 10.68
C ALA A 150 12.15 -4.42 11.39
N PHE A 151 10.89 -4.01 11.24
CA PHE A 151 10.35 -2.79 11.85
C PHE A 151 10.29 -2.90 13.37
N PHE A 152 9.76 -4.01 13.89
CA PHE A 152 9.61 -4.25 15.34
C PHE A 152 10.85 -4.89 15.99
N ARG A 153 11.96 -5.00 15.26
CA ARG A 153 13.29 -5.23 15.85
C ARG A 153 13.72 -4.01 16.66
N ASP A 154 13.28 -2.82 16.26
CA ASP A 154 13.46 -1.59 17.02
C ASP A 154 12.53 -1.61 18.24
N GLU A 155 13.10 -1.44 19.43
CA GLU A 155 12.40 -1.56 20.70
C GLU A 155 11.34 -0.46 20.91
N PRO A 156 11.62 0.83 20.67
CA PRO A 156 10.61 1.89 20.59
C PRO A 156 9.40 1.55 19.73
N ASN A 157 9.61 1.01 18.52
CA ASN A 157 8.51 0.63 17.62
C ASN A 157 7.64 -0.49 18.24
N LEU A 158 8.26 -1.50 18.85
CA LEU A 158 7.52 -2.57 19.52
C LEU A 158 6.79 -2.06 20.77
N ALA A 159 7.39 -1.14 21.52
CA ALA A 159 6.75 -0.53 22.68
C ALA A 159 5.49 0.23 22.28
N GLN A 160 5.54 1.01 21.18
CA GLN A 160 4.37 1.70 20.64
C GLN A 160 3.28 0.72 20.20
N TYR A 161 3.66 -0.39 19.55
CA TYR A 161 2.74 -1.47 19.16
C TYR A 161 2.02 -2.06 20.38
N VAL A 162 2.75 -2.42 21.43
CA VAL A 162 2.17 -2.99 22.66
C VAL A 162 1.29 -1.97 23.38
N GLN A 163 1.69 -0.69 23.42
CA GLN A 163 0.86 0.37 24.01
C GLN A 163 -0.45 0.54 23.24
N ALA A 164 -0.41 0.52 21.90
CA ALA A 164 -1.59 0.60 21.06
C ALA A 164 -2.56 -0.56 21.31
N MET A 165 -2.05 -1.79 21.49
CA MET A 165 -2.87 -2.94 21.87
C MET A 165 -3.56 -2.73 23.21
N ARG A 166 -2.85 -2.20 24.22
CA ARG A 166 -3.44 -1.95 25.54
C ARG A 166 -4.53 -0.87 25.48
N ARG A 167 -4.25 0.25 24.81
CA ARG A 167 -5.21 1.37 24.64
C ARG A 167 -6.48 0.88 23.95
N LEU A 168 -6.35 0.18 22.83
CA LEU A 168 -7.50 -0.33 22.10
C LEU A 168 -8.23 -1.45 22.87
N GLY A 169 -7.50 -2.31 23.61
CA GLY A 169 -8.10 -3.38 24.41
C GLY A 169 -9.01 -2.83 25.50
N ALA A 170 -8.56 -1.80 26.21
CA ALA A 170 -9.34 -1.10 27.22
C ALA A 170 -10.62 -0.47 26.66
N MET A 171 -10.64 -0.06 25.39
CA MET A 171 -11.85 0.46 24.73
C MET A 171 -12.76 -0.66 24.19
N LEU A 172 -12.19 -1.77 23.74
CA LEU A 172 -12.94 -2.88 23.13
C LEU A 172 -13.62 -3.77 24.14
N ASP A 173 -12.99 -4.08 25.28
CA ASP A 173 -13.56 -5.02 26.26
C ASP A 173 -14.96 -4.62 26.75
N PRO A 174 -15.21 -3.35 27.14
CA PRO A 174 -16.57 -2.91 27.49
C PRO A 174 -17.54 -2.98 26.32
N ALA A 175 -17.09 -2.65 25.11
CA ALA A 175 -17.92 -2.69 23.91
C ALA A 175 -18.32 -4.12 23.51
N LEU A 176 -17.41 -5.09 23.67
CA LEU A 176 -17.67 -6.51 23.44
C LEU A 176 -18.75 -7.02 24.39
N VAL A 177 -18.62 -6.72 25.69
CA VAL A 177 -19.62 -7.08 26.71
C VAL A 177 -20.99 -6.52 26.35
N LEU A 178 -21.09 -5.23 26.00
CA LEU A 178 -22.35 -4.58 25.63
C LEU A 178 -22.96 -5.18 24.35
N SER A 179 -22.13 -5.58 23.38
CA SER A 179 -22.62 -6.14 22.12
C SER A 179 -23.28 -7.50 22.27
N GLY A 180 -22.91 -8.28 23.30
CA GLY A 180 -23.37 -9.65 23.54
C GLY A 180 -23.00 -10.69 22.46
N ARG A 181 -22.36 -10.27 21.36
CA ARG A 181 -22.03 -11.13 20.20
C ARG A 181 -20.67 -11.81 20.33
N PHE A 182 -19.78 -11.21 21.11
CA PHE A 182 -18.38 -11.60 21.27
C PHE A 182 -17.99 -11.43 22.74
N ALA A 183 -17.01 -12.22 23.21
CA ALA A 183 -16.61 -12.24 24.62
C ALA A 183 -15.25 -11.56 24.84
N PRO A 184 -15.06 -10.81 25.94
CA PRO A 184 -13.72 -10.37 26.35
C PRO A 184 -12.87 -11.56 26.83
N PRO A 185 -11.53 -11.41 26.90
CA PRO A 185 -10.77 -10.22 26.53
C PRO A 185 -10.56 -10.08 25.02
N ALA A 186 -10.42 -8.85 24.54
CA ALA A 186 -10.00 -8.52 23.19
C ALA A 186 -8.52 -8.87 22.99
N ARG A 187 -8.24 -9.85 22.11
CA ARG A 187 -6.89 -10.23 21.68
C ARG A 187 -6.56 -9.48 20.40
N ILE A 188 -5.85 -8.37 20.53
CA ILE A 188 -5.56 -7.43 19.43
C ILE A 188 -4.31 -7.86 18.67
N GLU A 189 -4.39 -7.81 17.35
CA GLU A 189 -3.29 -8.16 16.46
C GLU A 189 -3.21 -7.14 15.32
N PHE A 190 -2.11 -6.37 15.25
CA PHE A 190 -1.83 -5.54 14.09
C PHE A 190 -0.95 -6.33 13.10
N ALA A 191 -1.57 -6.80 12.03
CA ALA A 191 -1.05 -7.77 11.08
C ALA A 191 -1.28 -7.32 9.63
N PRO A 192 -0.51 -7.83 8.64
CA PRO A 192 -0.68 -7.53 7.22
C PRO A 192 -1.94 -8.23 6.66
N ILE A 193 -3.10 -7.74 7.05
CA ILE A 193 -4.42 -8.17 6.58
C ILE A 193 -4.97 -7.17 5.57
N SER A 194 -5.85 -7.65 4.70
CA SER A 194 -6.66 -6.79 3.83
C SER A 194 -7.97 -6.40 4.51
N GLY A 195 -8.38 -5.13 4.39
CA GLY A 195 -9.59 -4.60 5.01
C GLY A 195 -9.28 -3.77 6.26
N LEU A 196 -10.30 -3.23 6.93
CA LEU A 196 -10.11 -2.37 8.10
C LEU A 196 -9.93 -3.18 9.39
N PHE A 197 -10.66 -4.29 9.55
CA PHE A 197 -10.54 -5.17 10.70
C PHE A 197 -11.19 -6.53 10.44
N ARG A 198 -10.95 -7.50 11.33
CA ARG A 198 -11.65 -8.78 11.40
C ARG A 198 -11.86 -9.18 12.86
N LEU A 199 -13.09 -9.52 13.22
CA LEU A 199 -13.47 -10.04 14.54
C LEU A 199 -13.75 -11.55 14.45
N ARG A 200 -13.20 -12.32 15.40
CA ARG A 200 -13.47 -13.76 15.54
C ARG A 200 -13.53 -14.13 17.02
N GLY A 201 -14.61 -14.80 17.43
CA GLY A 201 -14.68 -15.40 18.76
C GLY A 201 -13.73 -16.58 18.88
N GLN A 202 -13.13 -16.75 20.05
CA GLN A 202 -12.28 -17.88 20.45
C GLN A 202 -12.67 -18.32 21.88
N GLU A 203 -12.16 -19.47 22.32
CA GLU A 203 -12.39 -19.96 23.68
C GLU A 203 -11.82 -19.01 24.76
N ASP A 204 -10.71 -18.33 24.45
CA ASP A 204 -9.96 -17.43 25.35
C ASP A 204 -10.25 -15.93 25.13
N GLY A 205 -11.35 -15.60 24.46
CA GLY A 205 -11.82 -14.23 24.21
C GLY A 205 -12.16 -13.93 22.76
N THR A 206 -11.91 -12.70 22.30
CA THR A 206 -12.20 -12.29 20.92
C THR A 206 -10.95 -11.83 20.22
N ARG A 207 -10.60 -12.49 19.11
CA ARG A 207 -9.49 -12.08 18.25
C ARG A 207 -9.91 -10.91 17.37
N VAL A 208 -9.12 -9.84 17.45
CA VAL A 208 -9.33 -8.58 16.73
C VAL A 208 -8.11 -8.32 15.86
N SER A 209 -8.20 -8.68 14.57
CA SER A 209 -7.11 -8.46 13.62
C SER A 209 -7.30 -7.13 12.88
N LEU A 210 -6.25 -6.33 12.81
CA LEU A 210 -6.20 -4.98 12.21
C LEU A 210 -4.99 -4.88 11.27
N PRO A 211 -5.01 -4.04 10.22
CA PRO A 211 -3.80 -3.69 9.47
C PRO A 211 -2.67 -3.22 10.38
N THR A 212 -1.44 -3.68 10.12
CA THR A 212 -0.27 -3.32 10.93
C THR A 212 -0.22 -1.82 11.26
N PRO A 213 -0.26 -0.88 10.29
CA PRO A 213 -0.03 0.54 10.56
C PRO A 213 -1.06 1.21 11.50
N MET A 214 -2.19 0.55 11.80
CA MET A 214 -3.15 1.04 12.79
C MET A 214 -2.61 1.06 14.22
N PHE A 215 -1.43 0.48 14.49
CA PHE A 215 -0.76 0.66 15.79
C PHE A 215 -0.45 2.15 16.08
N THR A 216 -0.42 3.00 15.03
CA THR A 216 -0.15 4.44 15.14
C THR A 216 -1.38 5.27 15.52
N PHE A 217 -2.57 4.67 15.59
CA PHE A 217 -3.80 5.41 15.82
C PHE A 217 -3.84 6.12 17.19
N SER A 218 -4.44 7.31 17.19
CA SER A 218 -4.80 8.05 18.41
C SER A 218 -5.98 7.40 19.14
N ASP A 219 -6.27 7.87 20.34
CA ASP A 219 -7.41 7.37 21.11
C ASP A 219 -8.75 7.76 20.45
N GLU A 220 -8.82 8.91 19.79
CA GLU A 220 -9.97 9.33 19.01
C GLU A 220 -10.17 8.43 17.78
N GLU A 221 -9.10 8.07 17.08
CA GLU A 221 -9.15 7.16 15.93
C GLU A 221 -9.53 5.73 16.35
N PHE A 222 -9.05 5.27 17.51
CA PHE A 222 -9.52 4.01 18.09
C PHE A 222 -10.99 4.07 18.50
N ALA A 223 -11.48 5.17 19.08
CA ALA A 223 -12.89 5.33 19.37
C ALA A 223 -13.76 5.28 18.10
N LEU A 224 -13.29 5.87 16.99
CA LEU A 224 -13.93 5.74 15.67
C LEU A 224 -13.98 4.28 15.21
N LEU A 225 -12.88 3.54 15.37
CA LEU A 225 -12.79 2.12 15.03
C LEU A 225 -13.80 1.27 15.83
N VAL A 226 -13.83 1.44 17.16
CA VAL A 226 -14.78 0.71 18.03
C VAL A 226 -16.22 1.03 17.63
N ARG A 227 -16.54 2.30 17.37
CA ARG A 227 -17.87 2.69 16.88
C ARG A 227 -18.19 2.05 15.53
N ASP A 228 -17.26 2.00 14.57
CA ASP A 228 -17.47 1.35 13.27
C ASP A 228 -17.78 -0.15 13.42
N MET A 229 -17.11 -0.83 14.35
CA MET A 229 -17.27 -2.26 14.60
C MET A 229 -18.67 -2.64 15.09
N PHE A 230 -19.30 -1.79 15.91
CA PHE A 230 -20.55 -2.13 16.59
C PHE A 230 -21.77 -1.28 16.15
N ASP A 231 -21.59 -0.16 15.45
CA ASP A 231 -22.68 0.73 15.00
C ASP A 231 -22.83 0.80 13.46
N ARG A 232 -23.11 -0.36 12.85
CA ARG A 232 -23.50 -0.53 11.42
C ARG A 232 -22.65 0.26 10.40
N GLY A 233 -21.38 0.52 10.69
CA GLY A 233 -20.47 1.21 9.75
C GLY A 233 -20.62 2.73 9.69
N ARG A 234 -21.27 3.40 10.65
CA ARG A 234 -21.48 4.86 10.62
C ARG A 234 -20.19 5.69 10.69
N ALA A 235 -19.11 5.12 11.25
CA ALA A 235 -17.83 5.79 11.38
C ALA A 235 -16.87 5.49 10.22
N ARG A 236 -17.30 4.66 9.25
CA ARG A 236 -16.41 4.05 8.26
C ARG A 236 -15.63 5.05 7.42
N GLN A 237 -16.27 6.15 7.05
CA GLN A 237 -15.63 7.18 6.22
C GLN A 237 -14.52 7.90 6.99
N ALA A 238 -14.80 8.33 8.22
CA ALA A 238 -13.80 8.93 9.11
C ALA A 238 -12.65 7.96 9.43
N LEU A 239 -12.97 6.67 9.60
CA LEU A 239 -11.97 5.62 9.80
C LEU A 239 -11.08 5.41 8.54
N ILE A 240 -11.66 5.48 7.33
CA ILE A 240 -10.88 5.45 6.09
C ILE A 240 -9.97 6.67 6.00
N GLU A 241 -10.46 7.85 6.39
CA GLU A 241 -9.65 9.08 6.43
C GLU A 241 -8.50 9.01 7.44
N ALA A 242 -8.72 8.39 8.61
CA ALA A 242 -7.66 8.12 9.59
C ALA A 242 -6.53 7.26 9.01
N THR A 243 -6.84 6.30 8.12
CA THR A 243 -5.78 5.56 7.40
C THR A 243 -4.95 6.42 6.45
N GLN A 244 -5.37 7.66 6.18
CA GLN A 244 -4.63 8.62 5.35
C GLN A 244 -3.84 9.63 6.18
N SER A 245 -3.76 9.45 7.51
CA SER A 245 -2.92 10.28 8.38
C SER A 245 -1.44 10.08 8.06
N GLU A 246 -0.63 11.10 8.36
CA GLU A 246 0.82 11.04 8.15
C GLU A 246 1.46 9.88 8.93
N ALA A 247 1.05 9.68 10.18
CA ALA A 247 1.55 8.59 11.02
C ALA A 247 1.26 7.20 10.42
N TYR A 248 0.03 6.97 9.96
CA TYR A 248 -0.34 5.70 9.32
C TYR A 248 0.44 5.48 8.02
N GLN A 249 0.46 6.48 7.13
CA GLN A 249 1.10 6.36 5.82
C GLN A 249 2.62 6.20 5.93
N SER A 250 3.25 6.87 6.91
CA SER A 250 4.67 6.72 7.20
C SER A 250 4.99 5.28 7.65
N ALA A 251 4.24 4.75 8.62
CA ALA A 251 4.44 3.39 9.10
C ALA A 251 4.17 2.34 8.00
N ASP A 252 3.14 2.50 7.18
CA ASP A 252 2.82 1.60 6.05
C ASP A 252 3.95 1.59 5.01
N ALA A 253 4.47 2.77 4.65
CA ALA A 253 5.57 2.91 3.71
C ALA A 253 6.86 2.26 4.23
N GLU A 254 7.20 2.47 5.50
CA GLU A 254 8.39 1.89 6.11
C GLU A 254 8.30 0.36 6.20
N LEU A 255 7.15 -0.18 6.61
CA LEU A 255 6.90 -1.62 6.67
C LEU A 255 7.05 -2.29 5.30
N GLU A 256 6.46 -1.71 4.24
CA GLU A 256 6.62 -2.24 2.87
C GLU A 256 8.07 -2.13 2.39
N ALA A 257 8.74 -1.01 2.71
CA ALA A 257 10.12 -0.78 2.30
C ALA A 257 11.10 -1.78 2.97
N LEU A 258 10.88 -2.10 4.25
CA LEU A 258 11.61 -3.14 4.99
C LEU A 258 11.28 -4.55 4.48
N GLY A 259 10.06 -4.78 3.99
CA GLY A 259 9.68 -6.03 3.33
C GLY A 259 10.45 -6.28 2.01
N GLY A 260 10.97 -5.22 1.40
CA GLY A 260 11.70 -5.24 0.15
C GLY A 260 10.81 -4.76 -1.01
N VAL A 261 11.17 -3.61 -1.58
CA VAL A 261 10.44 -3.02 -2.71
C VAL A 261 10.72 -3.82 -3.97
N VAL A 262 9.65 -4.34 -4.58
CA VAL A 262 9.67 -5.00 -5.89
C VAL A 262 9.51 -3.91 -6.95
N GLU A 263 10.45 -3.85 -7.90
CA GLU A 263 10.33 -2.97 -9.06
C GLU A 263 9.07 -3.35 -9.86
N GLN A 264 8.19 -2.37 -10.09
CA GLN A 264 6.95 -2.54 -10.87
C GLN A 264 6.73 -1.28 -11.69
N THR A 265 7.34 -1.22 -12.87
CA THR A 265 7.30 -0.02 -13.71
C THR A 265 6.05 0.07 -14.58
N ARG A 266 5.48 -1.08 -14.97
CA ARG A 266 4.34 -1.14 -15.89
C ARG A 266 3.00 -0.93 -15.20
N GLY A 267 2.34 0.16 -15.58
CA GLY A 267 0.92 0.38 -15.36
C GLY A 267 0.09 -0.11 -16.56
N VAL A 268 -1.22 0.15 -16.53
CA VAL A 268 -2.14 -0.15 -17.64
C VAL A 268 -2.00 0.89 -18.75
N TYR A 269 -1.76 2.16 -18.41
CA TYR A 269 -1.70 3.27 -19.37
C TYR A 269 -0.30 3.88 -19.48
N HIS A 270 0.47 3.81 -18.40
CA HIS A 270 1.80 4.43 -18.32
C HIS A 270 2.86 3.41 -17.89
N ASP A 271 4.09 3.57 -18.38
CA ASP A 271 5.27 2.82 -17.92
C ASP A 271 6.25 3.80 -17.27
N LEU A 272 6.55 3.59 -15.99
CA LEU A 272 7.49 4.42 -15.24
C LEU A 272 8.90 4.34 -15.82
N ALA A 273 9.30 3.23 -16.44
CA ALA A 273 10.61 3.11 -17.08
C ALA A 273 10.73 4.09 -18.25
N HIS A 274 9.71 4.16 -19.11
CA HIS A 274 9.68 5.13 -20.21
C HIS A 274 9.59 6.58 -19.72
N SER A 275 8.86 6.82 -18.62
CA SER A 275 8.80 8.14 -17.99
C SER A 275 10.19 8.57 -17.48
N PHE A 276 10.88 7.69 -16.75
CA PHE A 276 12.25 7.91 -16.31
C PHE A 276 13.19 8.19 -17.48
N GLU A 277 13.15 7.40 -18.55
CA GLU A 277 14.02 7.59 -19.71
C GLU A 277 13.83 8.95 -20.40
N ARG A 278 12.56 9.38 -20.56
CA ARG A 278 12.26 10.72 -21.10
C ARG A 278 12.81 11.81 -20.20
N VAL A 279 12.50 11.74 -18.92
CA VAL A 279 12.90 12.75 -17.93
C VAL A 279 14.42 12.81 -17.76
N ASN A 280 15.09 11.66 -17.69
CA ASN A 280 16.55 11.59 -17.57
C ASN A 280 17.23 12.24 -18.77
N ARG A 281 16.78 11.94 -19.99
CA ARG A 281 17.29 12.56 -21.21
C ARG A 281 17.05 14.07 -21.23
N ASP A 282 15.83 14.51 -20.92
CA ASP A 282 15.40 15.89 -21.16
C ASP A 282 15.88 16.87 -20.08
N TYR A 283 16.10 16.40 -18.84
CA TYR A 283 16.41 17.27 -17.69
C TYR A 283 17.69 16.94 -16.93
N PHE A 284 18.30 15.77 -17.18
CA PHE A 284 19.49 15.29 -16.48
C PHE A 284 20.61 14.85 -17.44
N GLU A 285 20.53 15.21 -18.73
CA GLU A 285 21.54 14.90 -19.75
C GLU A 285 21.85 13.39 -19.84
N ALA A 286 20.86 12.55 -19.54
CA ALA A 286 21.00 11.10 -19.40
C ALA A 286 21.99 10.63 -18.30
N GLY A 287 22.45 11.53 -17.43
CA GLY A 287 23.41 11.26 -16.35
C GLY A 287 22.81 10.83 -15.01
N MET A 288 21.47 10.77 -14.87
CA MET A 288 20.84 10.28 -13.64
C MET A 288 20.95 8.75 -13.56
N ASP A 289 21.60 8.25 -12.50
CA ASP A 289 21.58 6.83 -12.17
C ASP A 289 20.13 6.36 -11.95
N ARG A 290 19.75 5.25 -12.58
CA ARG A 290 18.36 4.78 -12.55
C ARG A 290 17.99 4.22 -11.17
N PRO A 291 17.07 4.87 -10.42
CA PRO A 291 16.52 4.29 -9.19
C PRO A 291 15.58 3.13 -9.52
N ARG A 292 15.23 2.32 -8.52
CA ARG A 292 14.11 1.38 -8.63
C ARG A 292 12.81 2.15 -8.83
N LEU A 293 11.97 1.72 -9.75
CA LEU A 293 10.71 2.39 -10.07
C LEU A 293 9.53 1.49 -9.72
N THR A 294 8.56 2.00 -8.96
CA THR A 294 7.38 1.20 -8.64
C THR A 294 6.13 2.05 -8.50
N TRP A 295 4.99 1.50 -8.92
CA TRP A 295 3.69 2.08 -8.62
C TRP A 295 3.32 1.81 -7.17
N ASN A 296 2.79 2.81 -6.46
CA ASN A 296 2.22 2.57 -5.15
C ASN A 296 1.00 1.63 -5.25
N ARG A 297 0.68 0.92 -4.16
CA ARG A 297 -0.41 -0.06 -4.16
C ARG A 297 -1.76 0.59 -3.80
N THR A 298 -1.73 1.75 -3.16
CA THR A 298 -2.88 2.46 -2.57
C THR A 298 -3.14 3.78 -3.29
N PHE A 299 -4.38 4.06 -3.66
CA PHE A 299 -4.75 5.33 -4.28
C PHE A 299 -4.64 6.48 -3.27
N THR A 300 -3.56 7.26 -3.34
CA THR A 300 -3.43 8.53 -2.59
C THR A 300 -3.30 9.70 -3.56
N HIS A 301 -4.05 10.76 -3.29
CA HIS A 301 -4.04 12.03 -4.03
C HIS A 301 -3.22 13.11 -3.32
N ARG A 302 -2.74 12.87 -2.09
CA ARG A 302 -1.97 13.85 -1.30
C ARG A 302 -0.47 13.80 -1.58
N LYS A 303 0.05 12.61 -1.89
CA LYS A 303 1.45 12.39 -2.26
C LYS A 303 1.49 11.57 -3.55
N LEU A 304 1.75 12.26 -4.65
CA LEU A 304 1.70 11.69 -6.00
C LEU A 304 2.99 10.95 -6.38
N GLY A 305 4.09 11.23 -5.69
CA GLY A 305 5.36 10.51 -5.78
C GLY A 305 6.12 10.55 -4.46
N HIS A 306 7.11 9.65 -4.32
CA HIS A 306 8.08 9.69 -3.24
C HIS A 306 9.40 9.01 -3.65
N TYR A 307 10.51 9.70 -3.44
CA TYR A 307 11.86 9.12 -3.47
C TYR A 307 12.35 8.67 -2.09
N ASP A 308 12.73 7.40 -1.96
CA ASP A 308 13.42 6.81 -0.79
C ASP A 308 14.94 6.82 -1.03
N HIS A 309 15.65 7.68 -0.30
CA HIS A 309 17.10 7.84 -0.38
C HIS A 309 17.89 6.61 0.07
N VAL A 310 17.37 5.82 1.01
CA VAL A 310 18.08 4.66 1.58
C VAL A 310 18.09 3.50 0.58
N ARG A 311 17.00 3.36 -0.19
CA ARG A 311 16.79 2.24 -1.12
C ARG A 311 16.96 2.62 -2.58
N ASP A 312 17.28 3.87 -2.87
CA ASP A 312 17.31 4.44 -4.22
C ASP A 312 16.06 4.05 -5.03
N THR A 313 14.88 4.39 -4.50
CA THR A 313 13.59 3.95 -5.05
C THR A 313 12.65 5.14 -5.25
N VAL A 314 12.13 5.31 -6.46
CA VAL A 314 11.03 6.22 -6.79
C VAL A 314 9.71 5.44 -6.80
N MET A 315 8.78 5.87 -5.96
CA MET A 315 7.41 5.39 -5.91
C MET A 315 6.47 6.43 -6.52
N ILE A 316 5.64 6.06 -7.49
CA ILE A 316 4.64 6.95 -8.10
C ILE A 316 3.23 6.45 -7.83
N SER A 317 2.30 7.36 -7.57
CA SER A 317 0.93 6.99 -7.21
C SER A 317 0.19 6.36 -8.37
N CYS A 318 -0.45 5.21 -8.10
CA CYS A 318 -1.30 4.52 -9.08
C CYS A 318 -2.54 5.33 -9.50
N THR A 319 -2.83 6.45 -8.85
CA THR A 319 -3.84 7.43 -9.33
C THR A 319 -3.46 8.04 -10.69
N LEU A 320 -2.16 8.08 -11.01
CA LEU A 320 -1.67 8.58 -12.28
C LEU A 320 -1.67 7.51 -13.39
N ASP A 321 -1.85 6.23 -13.05
CA ASP A 321 -2.03 5.16 -14.04
C ASP A 321 -3.48 5.13 -14.55
N HIS A 322 -3.88 6.18 -15.28
CA HIS A 322 -5.26 6.42 -15.72
C HIS A 322 -5.29 7.06 -17.13
N PRO A 323 -6.30 6.80 -17.99
CA PRO A 323 -6.34 7.34 -19.35
C PRO A 323 -6.51 8.88 -19.37
N LEU A 324 -7.14 9.45 -18.34
CA LEU A 324 -7.26 10.90 -18.18
C LEU A 324 -6.01 11.57 -17.59
N ALA A 325 -5.04 10.78 -17.11
CA ALA A 325 -3.75 11.32 -16.69
C ALA A 325 -2.84 11.42 -17.92
N PRO A 326 -2.50 12.63 -18.39
CA PRO A 326 -1.65 12.78 -19.56
C PRO A 326 -0.21 12.37 -19.24
N PRO A 327 0.57 11.88 -20.22
CA PRO A 327 1.95 11.43 -19.99
C PRO A 327 2.85 12.49 -19.32
N TYR A 328 2.70 13.76 -19.69
CA TYR A 328 3.48 14.86 -19.10
C TYR A 328 3.23 15.04 -17.59
N ALA A 329 2.06 14.64 -17.08
CA ALA A 329 1.76 14.72 -15.65
C ALA A 329 2.49 13.62 -14.86
N VAL A 330 2.63 12.43 -15.46
CA VAL A 330 3.46 11.34 -14.90
C VAL A 330 4.93 11.74 -14.94
N ASP A 331 5.38 12.31 -16.06
CA ASP A 331 6.76 12.77 -16.24
C ASP A 331 7.12 13.90 -15.27
N PHE A 332 6.20 14.82 -14.99
CA PHE A 332 6.42 15.86 -13.99
C PHE A 332 6.63 15.30 -12.59
N VAL A 333 5.80 14.33 -12.18
CA VAL A 333 5.96 13.68 -10.86
C VAL A 333 7.26 12.88 -10.81
N MET A 334 7.61 12.14 -11.87
CA MET A 334 8.90 11.48 -11.99
C MET A 334 10.06 12.48 -11.85
N TYR A 335 9.98 13.61 -12.55
CA TYR A 335 10.98 14.67 -12.47
C TYR A 335 11.14 15.22 -11.05
N HIS A 336 10.03 15.51 -10.37
CA HIS A 336 10.04 15.94 -8.97
C HIS A 336 10.76 14.94 -8.05
N GLU A 337 10.48 13.64 -8.19
CA GLU A 337 11.15 12.61 -7.38
C GLU A 337 12.63 12.46 -7.72
N LEU A 338 13.02 12.61 -8.99
CA LEU A 338 14.44 12.62 -9.37
C LEU A 338 15.17 13.89 -8.92
N LEU A 339 14.48 15.02 -8.77
CA LEU A 339 15.06 16.20 -8.14
C LEU A 339 15.38 15.96 -6.67
N HIS A 340 14.56 15.19 -5.95
CA HIS A 340 14.91 14.77 -4.58
C HIS A 340 16.20 13.94 -4.59
N LYS A 341 16.36 13.04 -5.57
CA LYS A 341 17.62 12.30 -5.76
C LYS A 341 18.81 13.22 -6.06
N LYS A 342 18.65 14.20 -6.96
CA LYS A 342 19.71 15.16 -7.35
C LYS A 342 20.17 16.04 -6.20
N HIS A 343 19.23 16.64 -5.47
CA HIS A 343 19.54 17.64 -4.45
C HIS A 343 19.86 17.01 -3.09
N GLY A 344 19.43 15.78 -2.84
CA GLY A 344 19.57 15.13 -1.54
C GLY A 344 18.83 15.88 -0.43
N LEU A 345 19.14 15.53 0.82
CA LEU A 345 18.67 16.25 2.00
C LEU A 345 19.72 17.30 2.39
N VAL A 346 19.37 18.58 2.33
CA VAL A 346 20.21 19.65 2.86
C VAL A 346 19.92 19.81 4.36
N TRP A 347 20.93 19.55 5.18
CA TRP A 347 20.86 19.71 6.63
C TRP A 347 21.19 21.16 7.00
N SER A 348 20.21 21.91 7.48
CA SER A 348 20.41 23.23 8.09
C SER A 348 19.94 23.20 9.54
N ALA A 349 20.90 23.31 10.47
CA ALA A 349 20.74 23.65 11.89
C ALA A 349 19.43 23.19 12.58
N CYS A 350 19.11 21.89 12.53
CA CYS A 350 17.98 21.23 13.21
C CYS A 350 16.68 21.00 12.37
N ARG A 351 16.66 21.25 11.06
CA ARG A 351 15.59 20.79 10.14
C ARG A 351 16.15 20.35 8.78
N SER A 352 15.69 19.21 8.26
CA SER A 352 15.95 18.78 6.89
C SER A 352 14.97 19.50 5.94
N ASN A 353 15.48 20.24 4.95
CA ASN A 353 14.63 20.84 3.91
C ASN A 353 14.97 20.25 2.54
N ALA A 354 14.05 19.46 1.99
CA ALA A 354 14.20 18.85 0.67
C ALA A 354 13.87 19.83 -0.48
N HIS A 355 12.98 20.80 -0.24
CA HIS A 355 12.52 21.77 -1.25
C HIS A 355 13.24 23.12 -1.09
N THR A 356 14.57 23.09 -1.19
CA THR A 356 15.41 24.29 -1.17
C THR A 356 15.08 25.26 -2.32
N PRO A 357 15.52 26.53 -2.27
CA PRO A 357 15.38 27.44 -3.41
C PRO A 357 16.02 26.89 -4.70
N ALA A 358 17.10 26.10 -4.59
CA ALA A 358 17.69 25.41 -5.73
C ALA A 358 16.75 24.36 -6.33
N PHE A 359 16.16 23.52 -5.48
CA PHE A 359 15.14 22.55 -5.89
C PHE A 359 13.99 23.22 -6.62
N LYS A 360 13.41 24.29 -6.05
CA LYS A 360 12.26 24.98 -6.65
C LYS A 360 12.59 25.67 -7.98
N ARG A 361 13.83 26.13 -8.15
CA ARG A 361 14.29 26.68 -9.44
C ARG A 361 14.37 25.59 -10.50
N ASP A 362 14.91 24.43 -10.15
CA ASP A 362 15.05 23.31 -11.08
C ASP A 362 13.67 22.71 -11.40
N GLU A 363 12.79 22.56 -10.42
CA GLU A 363 11.41 22.10 -10.60
C GLU A 363 10.64 22.94 -11.63
N ARG A 364 10.79 24.27 -11.59
CA ARG A 364 10.17 25.21 -12.55
C ARG A 364 10.74 25.12 -13.97
N ARG A 365 11.83 24.38 -14.20
CA ARG A 365 12.39 24.17 -15.55
C ARG A 365 11.63 23.12 -16.34
N PHE A 366 10.72 22.38 -15.71
CA PHE A 366 9.88 21.43 -16.42
C PHE A 366 9.06 22.15 -17.50
N ARG A 367 9.18 21.70 -18.75
CA ARG A 367 8.63 22.41 -19.93
C ARG A 367 7.13 22.63 -19.81
N GLU A 368 6.39 21.64 -19.31
CA GLU A 368 4.94 21.69 -19.16
C GLU A 368 4.50 21.92 -17.69
N PHE A 369 5.30 22.65 -16.89
CA PHE A 369 5.09 22.80 -15.43
C PHE A 369 3.65 23.19 -15.07
N ASP A 370 3.16 24.30 -15.61
CA ASP A 370 1.81 24.81 -15.31
C ASP A 370 0.71 23.83 -15.76
N GLN A 371 0.92 23.14 -16.89
CA GLN A 371 -0.03 22.19 -17.45
C GLN A 371 -0.09 20.91 -16.60
N ALA A 372 1.07 20.45 -16.13
CA ALA A 372 1.19 19.32 -15.23
C ALA A 372 0.53 19.63 -13.89
N GLU A 373 0.83 20.77 -13.27
CA GLU A 373 0.20 21.19 -12.01
C GLU A 373 -1.32 21.28 -12.14
N ALA A 374 -1.83 21.89 -13.23
CA ALA A 374 -3.26 21.94 -13.51
C ALA A 374 -3.88 20.56 -13.74
N ALA A 375 -3.18 19.63 -14.41
CA ALA A 375 -3.64 18.25 -14.59
C ALA A 375 -3.69 17.49 -13.26
N LEU A 376 -2.64 17.61 -12.43
CA LEU A 376 -2.57 16.99 -11.10
C LEU A 376 -3.66 17.53 -10.17
N ASN A 377 -3.90 18.85 -10.17
CA ASN A 377 -4.98 19.47 -9.41
C ASN A 377 -6.36 18.99 -9.86
N ARG A 378 -6.59 18.83 -11.17
CA ARG A 378 -7.83 18.23 -11.68
C ARG A 378 -8.00 16.78 -11.25
N LEU A 379 -6.94 15.98 -11.28
CA LEU A 379 -6.95 14.58 -10.83
C LEU A 379 -7.18 14.47 -9.31
N ALA A 380 -6.64 15.41 -8.52
CA ALA A 380 -6.89 15.51 -7.09
C ALA A 380 -8.32 15.97 -6.78
N ALA A 381 -8.85 16.96 -7.52
CA ALA A 381 -10.21 17.46 -7.36
C ALA A 381 -11.30 16.47 -7.81
N ALA A 382 -11.06 15.72 -8.89
CA ALA A 382 -11.88 14.57 -9.27
C ALA A 382 -11.83 13.44 -8.21
N GLY A 383 -10.80 13.46 -7.35
CA GLY A 383 -10.64 12.60 -6.19
C GLY A 383 -11.19 13.16 -4.87
N GLY A 384 -11.62 14.42 -4.81
CA GLY A 384 -11.98 15.12 -3.56
C GLY A 384 -13.40 15.71 -3.51
N ARG A 385 -14.16 15.69 -4.61
CA ARG A 385 -15.56 16.10 -4.62
C ARG A 385 -16.48 14.88 -4.64
N GLY A 386 -17.23 14.68 -3.56
CA GLY A 386 -18.31 13.70 -3.41
C GLY A 386 -18.08 12.72 -2.28
#